data_AF-A0A2V4RFW2-F1
#
_entry.id   AF-A0A2V4RFW2-F1
#
_cell.length_a   1.000
_cell.length_b   1.000
_cell.length_c   1.000
_cell.angle_alpha   90.00
_cell.angle_beta   90.00
_cell.angle_gamma   90.00
#
_symmetry.space_group_name_H-M   'P 1'
#
loop_
_entity.id
_entity.type
_entity.pdbx_description
1 polymer ?
#
loop_
_entity_poly.entity_id
_entity_poly.type
_entity_poly.pdbx_seq_one_letter_code
_entity_poly.pdbx_strand_id
1 'polypeptide(L)'
;MPEEAEELVGGWIYLHEKKAEPSYYGEQVTGWYKAQDDTVARTNRIKFIFKPVIEGKNVKWRGQSHVMAWTGGVVKADCPHEK
;
A
#
# COMPACT_ATOMS: atom_id res chain seq x y z
N MET A 1 -7.34 6.41 10.22
CA MET A 1 -8.81 6.43 10.46
C MET A 1 -9.56 6.25 9.14
N PRO A 2 -10.90 6.09 9.11
CA PRO A 2 -11.66 5.93 7.86
C PRO A 2 -11.43 7.05 6.83
N GLU A 3 -11.25 8.28 7.31
CA GLU A 3 -10.92 9.44 6.47
C GLU A 3 -9.56 9.28 5.78
N GLU A 4 -8.53 8.88 6.52
CA GLU A 4 -7.20 8.57 5.95
C GLU A 4 -7.24 7.41 4.94
N ALA A 5 -8.19 6.47 5.07
CA ALA A 5 -8.32 5.38 4.10
C ALA A 5 -8.96 5.85 2.78
N GLU A 6 -9.91 6.79 2.86
CA GLU A 6 -10.50 7.42 1.67
C GLU A 6 -9.44 8.19 0.88
N GLU A 7 -8.54 8.91 1.56
CA GLU A 7 -7.43 9.64 0.92
C GLU A 7 -6.46 8.74 0.13
N LEU A 8 -6.44 7.44 0.43
CA LEU A 8 -5.60 6.47 -0.26
C LEU A 8 -6.26 5.89 -1.52
N VAL A 9 -7.55 6.13 -1.76
CA VAL A 9 -8.24 5.71 -2.98
C VAL A 9 -7.66 6.47 -4.19
N GLY A 10 -7.33 5.75 -5.25
CA GLY A 10 -6.56 6.25 -6.40
C GLY A 10 -5.05 6.17 -6.21
N GLY A 11 -4.57 5.96 -4.98
CA GLY A 11 -3.17 5.74 -4.66
C GLY A 11 -2.64 4.38 -5.12
N TRP A 12 -1.35 4.16 -4.87
CA TRP A 12 -0.62 2.99 -5.37
C TRP A 12 0.05 2.21 -4.25
N ILE A 13 0.05 0.88 -4.39
CA ILE A 13 0.76 -0.05 -3.53
C ILE A 13 1.77 -0.83 -4.35
N TYR A 14 2.99 -0.91 -3.82
CA TYR A 14 4.08 -1.70 -4.40
C TYR A 14 4.51 -2.76 -3.40
N LEU A 15 4.43 -4.02 -3.79
CA LEU A 15 4.78 -5.16 -2.94
C LEU A 15 6.20 -5.61 -3.27
N HIS A 16 7.05 -5.63 -2.24
CA HIS A 16 8.45 -6.01 -2.31
C HIS A 16 8.70 -7.19 -1.36
N GLU A 17 9.42 -8.21 -1.79
CA GLU A 17 9.86 -9.29 -0.90
C GLU A 17 10.96 -8.79 0.06
N LYS A 18 11.88 -7.97 -0.45
CA LYS A 18 12.93 -7.29 0.31
C LYS A 18 13.04 -5.84 -0.11
N LYS A 19 13.48 -4.96 0.79
CA LYS A 19 13.72 -3.53 0.49
C LYS A 19 14.79 -3.31 -0.60
N ALA A 20 15.71 -4.25 -0.76
CA ALA A 20 16.75 -4.21 -1.80
C ALA A 20 16.26 -4.68 -3.17
N GLU A 21 15.07 -5.29 -3.23
CA GLU A 21 14.50 -5.86 -4.45
C GLU A 21 13.38 -4.94 -4.97
N PRO A 22 13.22 -4.84 -6.30
CA PRO A 22 12.12 -4.06 -6.86
C PRO A 22 10.78 -4.77 -6.61
N SER A 23 9.69 -4.05 -6.82
CA SER A 23 8.36 -4.59 -6.61
C SER A 23 8.09 -5.77 -7.54
N TYR A 24 7.63 -6.88 -6.98
CA TYR A 24 7.16 -8.01 -7.78
C TYR A 24 5.72 -7.81 -8.26
N TYR A 25 4.97 -6.96 -7.55
CA TYR A 25 3.59 -6.61 -7.85
C TYR A 25 3.34 -5.13 -7.53
N GLY A 26 2.51 -4.49 -8.36
CA GLY A 26 2.02 -3.15 -8.09
C GLY A 26 0.53 -3.06 -8.38
N GLU A 27 -0.18 -2.31 -7.55
CA GLU A 27 -1.63 -2.24 -7.57
C GLU A 27 -2.12 -0.83 -7.31
N GLN A 28 -3.26 -0.49 -7.91
CA GLN A 28 -3.97 0.76 -7.61
C GLN A 28 -5.08 0.49 -6.60
N VAL A 29 -5.18 1.35 -5.58
CA VAL A 29 -6.27 1.30 -4.61
C VAL A 29 -7.54 1.81 -5.27
N THR A 30 -8.54 0.95 -5.40
CA THR A 30 -9.82 1.29 -6.05
C THR A 30 -10.95 1.55 -5.05
N GLY A 31 -10.73 1.22 -3.79
CA GLY A 31 -11.68 1.46 -2.72
C GLY A 31 -11.24 0.84 -1.41
N TRP A 32 -12.08 0.98 -0.39
CA TRP A 32 -11.89 0.37 0.91
C TRP A 32 -13.23 0.11 1.59
N TYR A 33 -13.22 -0.72 2.62
CA TYR A 33 -14.38 -0.93 3.48
C TYR A 33 -13.94 -1.25 4.91
N LYS A 34 -14.82 -0.94 5.87
CA LYS A 34 -14.64 -1.38 7.25
C LYS A 34 -14.97 -2.87 7.34
N ALA A 35 -14.09 -3.62 7.96
CA ALA A 35 -14.34 -5.00 8.32
C ALA A 35 -14.29 -5.11 9.84
N GLN A 36 -15.39 -5.59 10.43
CA GLN A 36 -15.41 -6.02 11.81
C GLN A 36 -15.09 -7.52 11.85
N ASP A 37 -14.12 -7.91 12.66
CA ASP A 37 -13.74 -9.30 12.87
C ASP A 37 -13.65 -9.58 14.37
N ASP A 38 -14.71 -10.17 14.92
CA ASP A 38 -14.82 -10.43 16.36
C ASP A 38 -13.97 -11.63 16.81
N THR A 39 -13.27 -12.32 15.89
CA THR A 39 -12.38 -13.45 16.20
C THR A 39 -10.96 -13.00 16.59
N VAL A 40 -10.64 -11.72 16.43
CA VAL A 40 -9.30 -11.16 16.65
C VAL A 40 -9.32 -10.04 17.69
N ALA A 41 -8.22 -9.90 18.44
CA ALA A 41 -8.09 -8.89 19.50
C ALA A 41 -8.32 -7.42 19.04
N ARG A 42 -8.16 -7.14 17.74
CA ARG A 42 -8.49 -5.85 17.12
C ARG A 42 -9.58 -6.05 16.08
N THR A 43 -10.81 -5.83 16.52
CA THR A 43 -12.03 -6.10 15.75
C THR A 43 -12.22 -5.11 14.61
N ASN A 44 -11.84 -3.85 14.82
CA ASN A 44 -11.95 -2.81 13.80
C ASN A 44 -10.77 -2.84 12.83
N ARG A 45 -11.02 -3.27 11.58
CA ARG A 45 -10.04 -3.28 10.50
C ARG A 45 -10.53 -2.50 9.29
N ILE A 46 -9.58 -1.98 8.53
CA ILE A 46 -9.81 -1.42 7.20
C ILE A 46 -9.27 -2.43 6.20
N LYS A 47 -10.09 -2.79 5.21
CA LYS A 47 -9.68 -3.60 4.08
C LYS A 47 -9.70 -2.73 2.84
N PHE A 48 -8.61 -2.75 2.10
CA PHE A 48 -8.50 -2.07 0.82
C PHE A 48 -8.81 -3.03 -0.31
N ILE A 49 -9.33 -2.48 -1.40
CA ILE A 49 -9.57 -3.17 -2.66
C ILE A 49 -8.50 -2.66 -3.62
N PHE A 50 -7.80 -3.59 -4.23
CA PHE A 50 -6.72 -3.29 -5.15
C PHE A 50 -7.01 -3.87 -6.52
N LYS A 51 -6.55 -3.16 -7.55
CA LYS A 51 -6.49 -3.68 -8.91
C LYS A 51 -5.02 -3.83 -9.31
N PRO A 52 -4.59 -5.01 -9.77
CA PRO A 52 -3.23 -5.19 -10.24
C PRO A 52 -2.97 -4.43 -11.53
N VAL A 53 -1.80 -3.80 -11.62
CA VAL A 53 -1.40 -2.97 -12.76
C VAL A 53 0.06 -3.27 -13.12
N ILE A 54 0.32 -3.57 -14.40
CA ILE A 54 1.63 -4.08 -14.85
C ILE A 54 2.74 -3.04 -14.71
N GLU A 55 2.39 -1.76 -14.84
CA GLU A 55 3.26 -0.59 -14.69
C GLU A 55 3.85 -0.48 -13.29
N GLY A 56 3.21 -1.10 -12.29
CA GLY A 56 3.69 -1.12 -10.91
C GLY A 56 4.69 -2.23 -10.61
N LYS A 57 5.05 -3.07 -11.60
CA LYS A 57 6.13 -4.05 -11.46
C LYS A 57 7.49 -3.38 -11.68
N ASN A 58 8.53 -3.92 -11.03
CA ASN A 58 9.92 -3.47 -11.14
C ASN A 58 10.18 -2.04 -10.59
N VAL A 59 9.28 -1.50 -9.76
CA VAL A 59 9.47 -0.19 -9.12
C VAL A 59 10.44 -0.36 -7.95
N LYS A 60 11.41 0.54 -7.81
CA LYS A 60 12.39 0.49 -6.70
C LYS A 60 11.73 0.88 -5.38
N TRP A 61 12.21 0.30 -4.28
CA TRP A 61 11.77 0.67 -2.94
C TRP A 61 12.01 2.17 -2.68
N ARG A 62 10.95 2.91 -2.33
CA ARG A 62 11.00 4.34 -1.99
C ARG A 62 10.64 4.65 -0.54
N GLY A 63 10.31 3.63 0.26
CA GLY A 63 9.98 3.77 1.67
C GLY A 63 11.21 3.90 2.59
N GLN A 64 10.99 3.93 3.91
CA GLN A 64 12.08 3.99 4.87
C GLN A 64 12.98 2.73 4.85
N SER A 65 14.31 2.95 4.81
CA SER A 65 15.31 1.88 4.74
C SER A 65 16.31 2.00 5.89
N HIS A 66 15.92 1.54 7.09
CA HIS A 66 16.79 1.33 8.25
C HIS A 66 16.35 0.08 9.02
N VAL A 67 17.20 -0.43 9.92
CA VAL A 67 17.08 -1.75 10.58
C VAL A 67 15.75 -1.96 11.30
N MET A 68 15.13 -0.90 11.81
CA MET A 68 13.84 -0.95 12.53
C MET A 68 12.69 -0.22 11.82
N ALA A 69 12.81 0.03 10.52
CA ALA A 69 11.71 0.58 9.73
C ALA A 69 10.67 -0.51 9.44
N TRP A 70 9.83 -0.80 10.44
CA TRP A 70 8.68 -1.70 10.32
C TRP A 70 7.46 -1.01 9.70
N THR A 71 7.40 0.33 9.77
CA THR A 71 6.45 1.18 9.08
C THR A 71 7.18 2.38 8.48
N GLY A 72 6.66 2.98 7.41
CA GLY A 72 7.33 4.06 6.69
C GLY A 72 6.44 5.21 6.24
N GLY A 73 5.13 5.14 6.54
CA GLY A 73 4.14 6.12 6.09
C GLY A 73 3.86 6.09 4.58
N VAL A 74 3.10 7.07 4.11
CA VAL A 74 2.77 7.28 2.69
C VAL A 74 3.95 7.95 1.98
N VAL A 75 4.27 7.48 0.78
CA VAL A 75 5.34 8.03 -0.07
C VAL A 75 4.71 8.92 -1.15
N LYS A 76 5.38 10.03 -1.50
CA LYS A 76 4.92 10.91 -2.58
C LYS A 76 4.99 10.21 -3.94
N ALA A 77 4.04 10.54 -4.81
CA ALA A 77 4.05 10.10 -6.19
C ALA A 77 5.30 10.63 -6.93
N ASP A 78 5.99 9.74 -7.63
CA ASP A 78 7.23 9.98 -8.40
C ASP A 78 7.32 9.09 -9.65
N CYS A 79 6.46 8.07 -9.77
CA CYS A 79 6.37 7.21 -10.93
C CYS A 79 5.41 7.81 -11.99
N PRO A 80 5.68 7.66 -13.29
CA PRO A 80 4.86 8.26 -14.35
C PRO A 80 3.38 7.83 -14.35
N HIS A 81 3.09 6.62 -13.87
CA HIS A 81 1.74 6.05 -13.80
C HIS A 81 0.96 6.45 -12.54
N GLU A 82 1.59 7.15 -11.59
CA GLU A 82 0.94 7.62 -10.35
C GLU A 82 0.18 8.95 -10.54
N LYS A 83 -0.03 9.39 -11.78
CA LYS A 83 -0.67 10.65 -12.14
C LYS A 83 -2.19 10.51 -12.31
#